data_AF-A0AAW2MIX6-F1
#
_entry.id   AF-A0AAW2MIX6-F1
#
_cell.length_a   1.000
_cell.length_b   1.000
_cell.length_c   1.000
_cell.angle_alpha   90.00
_cell.angle_beta   90.00
_cell.angle_gamma   90.00
#
_symmetry.space_group_name_H-M   'P 1'
#
loop_
_entity.id
_entity.type
_entity.pdbx_description
1 polymer ?
#
loop_
_entity_poly.entity_id
_entity_poly.type
_entity_poly.pdbx_seq_one_letter_code
_entity_poly.pdbx_strand_id
1 'polypeptide(L)'
;MLSSELASDICRAVTPAEVKLAVFQMSDNKAPGPDGYTSCFSKKAWNIIGNLICRAVTDFFRSGWMLCQFNHTIIALMPEFMHSHSVADCWPISCCNVIYKVITKIIADYLSPALEHLIDSSQAAFVWG
;
A
#
# COMPACT_ATOMS: atom_id res chain seq x y z
N MET A 1 9.85 19.05 -16.47
CA MET A 1 8.47 19.45 -16.06
C MET A 1 7.54 18.32 -16.43
N LEU A 2 6.65 17.89 -15.53
CA LEU A 2 5.64 16.87 -15.82
C LEU A 2 4.69 17.39 -16.92
N SER A 3 4.24 16.52 -17.83
CA SER A 3 3.21 16.88 -18.80
C SER A 3 1.89 17.17 -18.09
N SER A 4 1.07 18.06 -18.65
CA SER A 4 -0.27 18.35 -18.10
C SER A 4 -1.17 17.12 -18.07
N GLU A 5 -1.00 16.22 -19.04
CA GLU A 5 -1.71 14.95 -19.13
C GLU A 5 -1.37 14.02 -17.96
N LEU A 6 -0.08 13.87 -17.65
CA LEU A 6 0.36 13.02 -16.53
C LEU A 6 -0.06 13.61 -15.17
N ALA A 7 0.02 14.93 -15.02
CA ALA A 7 -0.47 15.60 -13.81
C ALA A 7 -1.99 15.40 -13.62
N SER A 8 -2.75 15.42 -14.72
CA SER A 8 -4.19 15.15 -14.69
C SER A 8 -4.51 13.70 -14.33
N ASP A 9 -3.73 12.74 -14.84
CA ASP A 9 -3.95 11.32 -14.59
C ASP A 9 -3.70 10.97 -13.11
N ILE A 10 -2.65 11.54 -12.49
CA ILE A 10 -2.35 11.32 -11.06
C ILE A 10 -3.44 11.88 -10.14
N CYS A 11 -4.09 12.98 -10.56
CA CYS A 11 -5.13 13.64 -9.78
C CYS A 11 -6.53 13.06 -10.00
N ARG A 12 -6.68 12.02 -10.84
CA ARG A 12 -8.00 11.48 -11.16
C ARG A 12 -8.62 10.71 -9.99
N ALA A 13 -9.93 10.56 -10.03
CA ALA A 13 -10.65 9.79 -9.03
C ALA A 13 -10.32 8.29 -9.12
N VAL A 14 -10.07 7.68 -7.96
CA VAL A 14 -9.86 6.24 -7.82
C VAL A 14 -11.17 5.48 -8.01
N THR A 15 -11.14 4.43 -8.81
CA THR A 15 -12.30 3.59 -9.11
C THR A 15 -12.34 2.29 -8.30
N PRO A 16 -13.52 1.69 -8.06
CA PRO A 16 -13.62 0.37 -7.42
C PRO A 16 -12.85 -0.75 -8.14
N ALA A 17 -12.69 -0.64 -9.47
CA ALA A 17 -11.93 -1.58 -10.26
C ALA A 17 -10.43 -1.53 -9.91
N GLU A 18 -9.88 -0.33 -9.70
CA GLU A 18 -8.50 -0.15 -9.27
C GLU A 18 -8.29 -0.62 -7.83
N VAL A 19 -9.25 -0.37 -6.95
CA VAL A 19 -9.19 -0.92 -5.57
C VAL A 19 -9.13 -2.44 -5.60
N LYS A 20 -9.99 -3.08 -6.40
CA LYS A 20 -9.96 -4.53 -6.58
C LYS A 20 -8.63 -4.98 -7.15
N LEU A 21 -8.13 -4.33 -8.20
CA LEU A 21 -6.84 -4.67 -8.80
C LEU A 21 -5.71 -4.60 -7.78
N ALA A 22 -5.65 -3.51 -7.00
CA ALA A 22 -4.65 -3.31 -5.97
C ALA A 22 -4.68 -4.42 -4.91
N VAL A 23 -5.88 -4.80 -4.42
CA VAL A 23 -6.04 -5.92 -3.47
C VAL A 23 -5.57 -7.23 -4.08
N PHE A 24 -5.93 -7.52 -5.33
CA PHE A 24 -5.65 -8.81 -5.98
C PHE A 24 -4.17 -8.96 -6.38
N GLN A 25 -3.47 -7.86 -6.65
CA GLN A 25 -2.03 -7.84 -6.93
C GLN A 25 -1.15 -8.03 -5.69
N MET A 26 -1.66 -7.76 -4.48
CA MET A 26 -0.89 -7.99 -3.25
C MET A 26 -0.61 -9.49 -3.05
N SER A 27 0.57 -9.87 -2.56
CA SER A 27 0.83 -11.28 -2.26
C SER A 27 -0.02 -11.78 -1.08
N ASP A 28 -0.36 -13.06 -1.09
CA ASP A 28 -1.23 -13.67 -0.07
C ASP A 28 -0.53 -13.88 1.28
N ASN A 29 0.80 -14.04 1.26
CA ASN A 29 1.64 -14.32 2.44
C ASN A 29 2.17 -13.06 3.13
N LYS A 30 1.42 -11.95 3.09
CA LYS A 30 1.79 -10.74 3.85
C LYS A 30 1.28 -10.84 5.28
N ALA A 31 2.10 -10.43 6.24
CA ALA A 31 1.70 -10.33 7.65
C ALA A 31 0.47 -9.41 7.80
N PRO A 32 -0.50 -9.79 8.65
CA PRO A 32 -1.67 -8.97 8.93
C PRO A 32 -1.27 -7.71 9.74
N GLY A 33 -2.13 -6.71 9.72
CA GLY A 33 -2.00 -5.58 10.62
C GLY A 33 -2.59 -5.89 12.00
N PRO A 34 -2.73 -4.86 12.87
CA PRO A 34 -3.40 -4.99 14.16
C PRO A 34 -4.81 -5.59 14.11
N ASP A 35 -5.51 -5.49 12.97
CA ASP A 35 -6.84 -6.07 12.78
C ASP A 35 -6.86 -7.59 12.55
N GLY A 36 -5.68 -8.21 12.35
CA GLY A 36 -5.55 -9.64 12.11
C GLY A 36 -5.95 -10.10 10.70
N TYR A 37 -6.39 -9.20 9.81
CA TYR A 37 -6.83 -9.55 8.47
C TYR A 37 -5.70 -9.49 7.44
N THR A 38 -5.70 -10.47 6.53
CA THR A 38 -4.71 -10.57 5.46
C THR A 38 -5.31 -10.17 4.10
N SER A 39 -4.43 -9.93 3.13
CA SER A 39 -4.81 -9.77 1.71
C SER A 39 -5.54 -11.02 1.22
N CYS A 40 -5.06 -12.21 1.58
CA CYS A 40 -5.70 -13.50 1.24
C CYS A 40 -7.15 -13.58 1.75
N PHE A 41 -7.39 -13.17 3.01
CA PHE A 41 -8.75 -13.06 3.54
C PHE A 41 -9.61 -12.12 2.70
N SER A 42 -9.09 -10.94 2.36
CA SER A 42 -9.81 -9.93 1.59
C SER A 42 -10.19 -10.41 0.18
N LYS A 43 -9.30 -11.16 -0.47
CA LYS A 43 -9.57 -11.78 -1.78
C LYS A 43 -10.62 -12.88 -1.69
N LYS A 44 -10.49 -13.77 -0.71
CA LYS A 44 -11.43 -14.90 -0.52
C LYS A 44 -12.83 -14.42 -0.12
N ALA A 45 -12.92 -13.42 0.74
CA ALA A 45 -14.16 -12.83 1.20
C ALA A 45 -14.66 -11.67 0.31
N TRP A 46 -14.10 -11.48 -0.90
CA TRP A 46 -14.35 -10.31 -1.74
C TRP A 46 -15.84 -10.09 -2.05
N ASN A 47 -16.59 -11.16 -2.26
CA ASN A 47 -18.04 -11.08 -2.52
C ASN A 47 -18.84 -10.53 -1.33
N ILE A 48 -18.28 -10.57 -0.11
CA ILE A 48 -18.90 -10.10 1.12
C ILE A 48 -18.39 -8.70 1.48
N ILE A 49 -17.07 -8.52 1.51
CA ILE A 49 -16.45 -7.29 2.04
C ILE A 49 -15.91 -6.34 0.96
N GLY A 50 -15.83 -6.77 -0.30
CA GLY A 50 -15.18 -6.00 -1.38
C GLY A 50 -15.82 -4.63 -1.59
N ASN A 51 -17.15 -4.55 -1.53
CA ASN A 51 -17.86 -3.26 -1.62
C ASN A 51 -17.53 -2.33 -0.44
N LEU A 52 -17.35 -2.86 0.77
CA LEU A 52 -16.95 -2.07 1.94
C LEU A 52 -15.52 -1.54 1.79
N ILE A 53 -14.59 -2.39 1.33
CA ILE A 53 -13.21 -2.00 1.05
C ILE A 53 -13.18 -0.91 -0.03
N CYS A 54 -13.89 -1.09 -1.14
CA CYS A 54 -13.98 -0.08 -2.19
C CYS A 54 -14.47 1.26 -1.66
N ARG A 55 -15.57 1.28 -0.90
CA ARG A 55 -16.11 2.51 -0.31
C ARG A 55 -15.09 3.19 0.59
N ALA A 56 -14.51 2.46 1.55
CA ALA A 56 -13.52 3.00 2.48
C ALA A 56 -12.31 3.62 1.76
N VAL A 57 -11.79 2.95 0.73
CA VAL A 57 -10.66 3.46 -0.04
C VAL A 57 -11.06 4.67 -0.89
N THR A 58 -12.18 4.61 -1.60
CA THR A 58 -12.63 5.75 -2.44
C THR A 58 -13.01 6.98 -1.61
N ASP A 59 -13.56 6.78 -0.41
CA ASP A 59 -13.90 7.87 0.51
C ASP A 59 -12.63 8.52 1.07
N PHE A 60 -11.58 7.74 1.34
CA PHE A 60 -10.26 8.29 1.68
C PHE A 60 -9.74 9.21 0.57
N PHE A 61 -9.73 8.76 -0.69
CA PHE A 61 -9.24 9.59 -1.80
C PHE A 61 -10.10 10.82 -2.08
N ARG A 62 -11.39 10.78 -1.75
CA ARG A 62 -12.29 11.94 -1.91
C ARG A 62 -12.18 12.95 -0.78
N SER A 63 -12.05 12.47 0.46
CA SER A 63 -12.13 13.31 1.65
C SER A 63 -10.76 13.68 2.22
N GLY A 64 -9.74 12.86 1.97
CA GLY A 64 -8.43 12.92 2.63
C GLY A 64 -8.43 12.34 4.06
N TRP A 65 -9.57 11.85 4.56
CA TRP A 65 -9.71 11.34 5.92
C TRP A 65 -9.62 9.82 5.95
N MET A 66 -8.81 9.30 6.88
CA MET A 66 -8.69 7.87 7.17
C MET A 66 -9.14 7.59 8.60
N LEU A 67 -9.86 6.49 8.80
CA LEU A 67 -10.15 5.98 10.13
C LEU A 67 -8.82 5.68 10.86
N CYS A 68 -8.62 6.17 12.08
CA CYS A 68 -7.35 6.02 12.78
C CYS A 68 -6.93 4.55 12.95
N GLN A 69 -7.91 3.66 13.15
CA GLN A 69 -7.70 2.22 13.24
C GLN A 69 -7.05 1.64 12.00
N PHE A 70 -7.35 2.15 10.79
CA PHE A 70 -6.73 1.66 9.56
C PHE A 70 -5.25 2.01 9.48
N ASN A 71 -4.84 3.13 10.08
CA ASN A 71 -3.45 3.58 10.15
C ASN A 71 -2.65 2.93 11.31
N HIS A 72 -3.30 2.14 12.18
CA HIS A 72 -2.56 1.41 13.20
C HIS A 72 -1.63 0.37 12.55
N THR A 73 -0.41 0.30 13.06
CA THR A 73 0.66 -0.56 12.55
C THR A 73 1.33 -1.25 13.71
N ILE A 74 1.53 -2.57 13.60
CA ILE A 74 2.40 -3.32 14.51
C ILE A 74 3.83 -3.20 13.99
N ILE A 75 4.77 -2.83 14.85
CA ILE A 75 6.20 -2.91 14.53
C ILE A 75 6.68 -4.27 15.02
N ALA A 76 7.00 -5.16 14.07
CA ALA A 76 7.60 -6.46 14.35
C ALA A 76 9.12 -6.36 14.17
N LEU A 77 9.89 -6.93 15.10
CA LEU A 77 11.35 -6.98 15.01
C LEU A 77 11.76 -8.33 14.42
N MET A 78 12.39 -8.31 13.24
CA MET A 78 12.96 -9.50 12.62
C MET A 78 14.47 -9.53 12.86
N PRO A 79 15.03 -10.57 13.51
CA PRO A 79 16.46 -10.65 13.77
C PRO A 79 17.23 -10.70 12.45
N GLU A 80 18.31 -9.93 12.34
CA GLU A 80 19.19 -9.96 11.16
C GLU A 80 19.99 -11.26 11.08
N PHE A 81 20.45 -11.76 12.24
CA PHE A 81 21.27 -12.96 12.36
C PHE A 81 20.75 -13.89 13.47
N MET A 82 21.10 -15.18 13.39
CA MET A 82 20.68 -16.22 14.36
C MET A 82 21.08 -15.92 15.82
N HIS A 83 22.06 -15.05 16.06
CA HIS A 83 22.56 -14.68 17.38
C HIS A 83 22.39 -13.18 17.64
N SER A 84 21.24 -12.63 17.30
CA SER A 84 20.86 -11.26 17.65
C SER A 84 20.84 -11.11 19.18
N HIS A 85 21.77 -10.34 19.75
CA HIS A 85 21.89 -10.15 21.20
C HIS A 85 21.33 -8.80 21.66
N SER A 86 21.08 -7.88 20.72
CA SER A 86 20.51 -6.56 20.96
C SER A 86 19.32 -6.27 20.03
N VAL A 87 18.44 -5.36 20.47
CA VAL A 87 17.37 -4.79 19.62
C VAL A 87 17.95 -4.04 18.42
N ALA A 88 19.18 -3.54 18.53
CA ALA A 88 19.89 -2.88 17.44
C ALA A 88 20.23 -3.82 16.27
N ASP A 89 20.23 -5.13 16.49
CA ASP A 89 20.55 -6.16 15.49
C ASP A 89 19.27 -6.71 14.80
N CYS A 90 18.13 -6.04 15.00
CA CYS A 90 16.84 -6.41 14.42
C CYS A 90 16.38 -5.39 13.38
N TRP A 91 15.80 -5.88 12.29
CA TRP A 91 15.10 -5.06 11.31
C TRP A 91 13.67 -4.80 11.75
N PRO A 92 13.24 -3.54 11.89
CA PRO A 92 11.84 -3.23 12.12
C PRO A 92 11.02 -3.45 10.84
N ILE A 93 9.90 -4.15 10.98
CA ILE A 93 8.92 -4.38 9.92
C ILE A 93 7.58 -3.78 10.34
N SER A 94 7.04 -2.92 9.49
CA SER A 94 5.71 -2.32 9.65
C SER A 94 4.61 -3.25 9.13
N CYS A 95 3.87 -3.86 10.06
CA CYS A 95 2.70 -4.68 9.78
C CYS A 95 1.44 -3.80 9.78
N CYS A 96 1.12 -3.21 8.62
CA CYS A 96 -0.05 -2.34 8.44
C CYS A 96 -1.31 -3.14 8.06
N ASN A 97 -2.49 -2.57 8.31
CA ASN A 97 -3.77 -3.13 7.88
C ASN A 97 -3.89 -3.15 6.34
N VAL A 98 -4.71 -4.05 5.81
CA VAL A 98 -4.87 -4.24 4.35
C VAL A 98 -5.37 -2.96 3.67
N ILE A 99 -6.33 -2.25 4.27
CA ILE A 99 -6.88 -1.01 3.70
C ILE A 99 -5.79 0.04 3.52
N TYR A 100 -4.92 0.21 4.53
CA TYR A 100 -3.77 1.13 4.44
C TYR A 100 -2.83 0.73 3.30
N LYS A 101 -2.47 -0.56 3.21
CA LYS A 101 -1.60 -1.09 2.15
C LYS A 101 -2.17 -0.86 0.75
N VAL A 102 -3.50 -1.00 0.59
CA VAL A 102 -4.20 -0.75 -0.68
C VAL A 102 -4.10 0.73 -1.08
N ILE A 103 -4.36 1.64 -0.14
CA ILE A 103 -4.26 3.08 -0.36
C ILE A 103 -2.83 3.46 -0.81
N THR A 104 -1.81 3.02 -0.05
CA THR A 104 -0.41 3.33 -0.39
C THR A 104 0.01 2.73 -1.73
N LYS A 105 -0.52 1.54 -2.07
CA LYS A 105 -0.26 0.92 -3.36
C LYS A 105 -0.84 1.74 -4.52
N ILE A 106 -2.08 2.20 -4.41
CA ILE A 106 -2.71 3.01 -5.46
C ILE A 106 -1.95 4.33 -5.64
N ILE A 107 -1.53 4.97 -4.54
CA ILE A 107 -0.68 6.17 -4.60
C ILE A 107 0.64 5.88 -5.32
N ALA A 108 1.32 4.78 -4.98
CA ALA A 108 2.56 4.39 -5.63
C ALA A 108 2.37 4.09 -7.13
N ASP A 109 1.30 3.38 -7.49
CA ASP A 109 0.97 3.05 -8.87
C ASP A 109 0.69 4.32 -9.70
N TYR A 110 0.10 5.37 -9.12
CA TYR A 110 -0.10 6.67 -9.78
C TYR A 110 1.19 7.48 -9.90
N LEU A 111 2.04 7.46 -8.87
CA LEU A 111 3.28 8.23 -8.88
C LEU A 111 4.38 7.60 -9.74
N SER A 112 4.36 6.28 -9.92
CA SER A 112 5.42 5.55 -10.63
C SER A 112 5.75 6.13 -12.01
N PRO A 113 4.78 6.41 -12.91
CA PRO A 113 5.08 6.96 -14.23
C PRO A 113 5.64 8.39 -14.18
N ALA A 114 5.31 9.16 -13.13
CA ALA A 114 5.89 10.50 -12.94
C ALA A 114 7.33 10.44 -12.43
N LEU A 115 7.70 9.43 -11.63
CA LEU A 115 9.05 9.32 -11.09
C LEU A 115 10.09 9.14 -12.20
N GLU A 116 9.78 8.42 -13.28
CA GLU A 116 10.68 8.26 -14.44
C GLU A 116 11.15 9.58 -15.06
N HIS A 117 10.36 10.64 -14.93
CA HIS A 117 10.67 11.97 -15.45
C HIS A 117 11.27 12.93 -14.41
N LEU A 118 11.33 12.52 -13.14
CA LEU A 118 11.72 13.36 -12.01
C LEU A 118 13.02 12.91 -11.33
N ILE A 119 13.37 11.63 -11.45
CA ILE A 119 14.59 11.07 -10.85
C ILE A 119 15.78 11.15 -11.81
N ASP A 120 16.98 11.22 -11.23
CA ASP A 120 18.23 11.19 -12.00
C ASP A 120 18.44 9.79 -12.63
N SER A 121 19.12 9.73 -13.77
CA SER A 121 19.45 8.47 -14.43
C SER A 121 20.36 7.57 -13.60
N SER A 122 21.06 8.12 -12.59
CA SER A 122 21.83 7.34 -11.63
C SER A 122 20.98 6.64 -10.56
N GLN A 123 19.70 6.97 -10.43
CA GLN A 123 18.81 6.35 -9.44
C GLN A 123 18.27 5.02 -9.95
N ALA A 124 18.80 3.91 -9.44
CA ALA A 124 18.38 2.56 -9.81
C ALA A 124 17.50 1.88 -8.75
N ALA A 125 17.44 2.40 -7.52
CA ALA A 125 16.68 1.80 -6.44
C ALA A 125 15.21 2.24 -6.48
N PHE A 126 14.29 1.28 -6.33
CA PHE A 126 12.84 1.51 -6.24
C PHE A 126 12.22 2.19 -7.47
N VAL A 127 12.84 2.01 -8.64
CA VAL A 127 12.32 2.42 -9.95
C VAL A 127 11.81 1.19 -10.69
N TRP A 128 10.76 1.35 -11.48
CA TRP A 128 10.25 0.28 -12.34
C TRP A 128 11.22 0.05 -13.50
N GLY A 129 11.76 -1.18 -13.63
CA GLY A 129 12.77 -1.56 -14.61
C GLY A 129 13.29 -2.98 -14.38
#